data_AF-A0A5K1CN92-F1
#
_entry.id   AF-A0A5K1CN92-F1
#
_cell.length_a   1.000
_cell.length_b   1.000
_cell.length_c   1.000
_cell.angle_alpha   90.00
_cell.angle_beta   90.00
_cell.angle_gamma   90.00
#
_symmetry.space_group_name_H-M   'P 1'
#
loop_
_entity.id
_entity.type
_entity.pdbx_description
1 polymer ?
#
loop_
_entity_poly.entity_id
_entity_poly.type
_entity_poly.pdbx_seq_one_letter_code
_entity_poly.pdbx_strand_id
1 'polypeptide(L)' 'AIYVLIRLLIFHSTFTWKHWIGLVITSMAYGLSYQQLSLMAKPTYSDEGELLDGGFDMNTGGVCG' A
#
# COMPACT_ATOMS: atom_id res chain seq x y z
N ALA A 1 -3.57 3.30 18.86
CA ALA A 1 -2.73 4.37 19.44
C ALA A 1 -2.16 4.00 20.81
N ILE A 2 -2.98 3.68 21.83
CA ILE A 2 -2.54 3.40 23.21
C ILE A 2 -1.46 2.31 23.31
N TYR A 3 -1.58 1.21 22.53
CA TYR A 3 -0.59 0.13 22.50
C TYR A 3 0.82 0.62 22.14
N VAL A 4 0.94 1.50 21.13
CA VAL A 4 2.22 2.04 20.66
C VAL A 4 2.82 2.96 21.73
N LEU A 5 2.00 3.79 22.38
CA LEU A 5 2.44 4.69 23.44
C LEU A 5 3.01 3.94 24.65
N ILE A 6 2.31 2.89 25.12
CA ILE A 6 2.78 2.05 26.24
C ILE A 6 4.11 1.38 25.89
N ARG A 7 4.25 0.87 24.67
CA ARG A 7 5.46 0.17 24.21
C ARG A 7 6.67 1.11 24.08
N LEU A 8 6.44 2.38 23.71
CA LEU A 8 7.49 3.39 23.56
C LEU A 8 7.87 4.07 24.88
N LEU A 9 6.92 4.33 25.77
CA LEU A 9 7.17 5.10 27.02
C LEU A 9 7.54 4.20 28.21
N ILE A 10 6.88 3.06 28.36
CA ILE A 10 7.08 2.15 29.52
C ILE A 10 8.07 1.05 29.15
N PHE A 11 7.87 0.38 28.02
CA PHE A 11 8.72 -0.72 27.56
C PHE A 11 9.80 -0.31 26.54
N HIS A 12 10.31 0.92 26.63
CA HIS A 12 11.27 1.50 25.68
C HIS A 12 12.47 0.58 25.38
N SER A 13 12.97 -0.17 26.37
CA SER A 13 14.08 -1.11 26.21
C SER A 13 13.80 -2.29 25.27
N THR A 14 12.52 -2.64 25.07
CA THR A 14 12.12 -3.71 24.12
C THR A 14 11.97 -3.18 22.70
N PHE A 15 11.83 -1.87 22.55
CA PHE A 15 11.65 -1.19 21.28
C PHE A 15 13.02 -0.88 20.64
N THR A 16 13.58 -1.89 19.98
CA THR A 16 14.88 -1.77 19.31
C THR A 16 14.76 -1.16 17.91
N TRP A 17 15.87 -0.66 17.37
CA TRP A 17 15.96 -0.05 16.04
C TRP A 17 15.44 -0.94 14.88
N LYS A 18 15.46 -2.27 15.06
CA LYS A 18 14.91 -3.24 14.09
C LYS A 18 13.42 -3.05 13.83
N HIS A 19 12.66 -2.57 14.81
CA HIS A 19 11.22 -2.31 14.64
C HIS A 19 10.96 -1.17 13.67
N TRP A 20 11.82 -0.14 13.65
CA TRP A 20 11.75 0.94 12.66
C TRP A 20 12.02 0.44 11.25
N ILE A 21 13.01 -0.43 11.07
CA ILE A 21 13.27 -1.06 9.77
C ILE A 21 12.06 -1.87 9.32
N GLY A 22 11.52 -2.72 10.20
CA GLY A 22 10.33 -3.52 9.90
C GLY A 22 9.13 -2.65 9.50
N LEU A 23 8.93 -1.53 10.21
CA LEU A 23 7.88 -0.56 9.89
C LEU A 23 8.09 0.06 8.50
N VAL A 24 9.30 0.50 8.18
CA VAL A 24 9.61 1.08 6.86
C VAL A 24 9.40 0.06 5.75
N ILE A 25 9.95 -1.15 5.89
CA ILE A 25 9.84 -2.20 4.87
C ILE A 25 8.37 -2.56 4.61
N THR A 26 7.59 -2.80 5.66
CA THR A 26 6.18 -3.17 5.51
C THR A 26 5.35 -2.03 4.93
N SER A 27 5.65 -0.79 5.31
CA SER A 27 5.00 0.40 4.75
C SER A 27 5.34 0.59 3.26
N MET A 28 6.60 0.38 2.88
CA MET A 28 7.03 0.40 1.49
C MET A 28 6.35 -0.69 0.67
N ALA A 29 6.31 -1.93 1.16
CA ALA A 29 5.64 -3.03 0.48
C ALA A 29 4.17 -2.69 0.20
N TYR A 30 3.45 -2.18 1.21
CA TYR A 30 2.07 -1.72 1.05
C TYR A 30 1.95 -0.59 0.01
N GLY A 31 2.81 0.43 0.11
CA GLY A 31 2.79 1.57 -0.80
C GLY A 31 3.07 1.18 -2.26
N LEU A 32 4.02 0.28 -2.49
CA LEU A 32 4.35 -0.21 -3.82
C LEU A 32 3.20 -1.02 -4.43
N SER A 33 2.58 -1.92 -3.65
CA SER A 33 1.40 -2.66 -4.11
C SER A 33 0.24 -1.72 -4.44
N TYR A 34 0.00 -0.71 -3.61
CA TYR A 34 -1.02 0.30 -3.88
C TYR A 34 -0.71 1.09 -5.15
N GLN A 35 0.54 1.51 -5.35
CA GLN A 35 0.95 2.22 -6.55
C GLN A 35 0.69 1.41 -7.82
N GLN A 36 1.06 0.12 -7.81
CA GLN A 36 0.78 -0.78 -8.93
C GLN A 36 -0.71 -0.89 -9.22
N LEU A 37 -1.54 -1.10 -8.19
CA LEU A 37 -2.99 -1.15 -8.31
C LEU A 37 -3.56 0.16 -8.90
N SER A 38 -3.07 1.31 -8.42
CA SER A 38 -3.53 2.62 -8.90
C SER A 38 -3.19 2.87 -10.38
N LEU A 39 -2.04 2.36 -10.84
CA LEU A 39 -1.63 2.47 -12.24
C LEU A 39 -2.47 1.55 -13.12
N MET A 40 -2.77 0.32 -12.65
CA MET A 40 -3.61 -0.62 -13.37
C MET A 40 -5.06 -0.14 -13.48
N ALA A 41 -5.58 0.58 -12.48
CA ALA A 41 -6.93 1.14 -12.50
C ALA A 41 -7.07 2.45 -13.30
N LYS A 42 -5.96 3.05 -13.76
CA LYS A 42 -6.00 4.34 -14.44
C LYS A 42 -6.36 4.15 -15.92
N PRO A 43 -7.35 4.90 -16.44
CA PRO A 43 -7.68 4.87 -17.86
C PRO A 43 -6.58 5.54 -18.72
N THR A 44 -6.39 5.03 -19.93
CA THR A 44 -5.48 5.54 -20.96
C THR A 44 -6.29 6.11 -22.12
N TYR A 45 -5.93 7.30 -22.59
CA TYR A 45 -6.61 8.02 -23.68
C TYR A 45 -5.64 8.33 -24.83
N SER A 46 -6.16 8.47 -26.04
CA SER A 46 -5.41 8.95 -27.21
C SER A 46 -5.20 10.47 -27.15
N ASP A 47 -4.35 11.00 -28.03
CA ASP A 47 -4.11 12.44 -28.13
C ASP A 47 -5.36 13.22 -28.58
N GLU A 48 -6.29 12.56 -29.27
CA GLU A 48 -7.61 13.12 -29.62
C GLU A 48 -8.65 12.95 -28.50
N GLY A 49 -8.29 12.32 -27.38
CA GLY A 49 -9.16 12.10 -26.22
C GLY A 49 -10.04 10.85 -26.31
N GLU A 50 -9.80 9.96 -27.28
CA GLU A 50 -10.51 8.68 -27.35
C GLU A 50 -10.03 7.72 -26.25
N LEU A 51 -10.96 6.99 -25.62
CA LEU A 51 -10.60 6.04 -24.57
C LEU A 51 -9.95 4.80 -25.21
N LEU A 52 -8.68 4.56 -24.88
CA LEU A 52 -7.91 3.40 -25.37
C LEU A 52 -8.00 2.21 -24.41
N ASP A 53 -7.98 2.47 -23.11
CA ASP A 53 -8.10 1.47 -22.05
C ASP A 53 -8.81 2.10 -20.84
N GLY A 54 -9.84 1.46 -20.29
CA GLY A 54 -10.57 1.93 -19.12
C GLY A 54 -9.85 1.71 -17.79
N GLY A 55 -8.77 0.93 -17.79
CA GLY A 55 -8.14 0.42 -16.57
C GLY A 55 -8.83 -0.86 -16.07
N PHE A 56 -8.15 -1.56 -15.17
CA PHE A 56 -8.62 -2.82 -14.59
C PHE A 56 -9.67 -2.59 -13.50
N ASP A 57 -10.81 -3.29 -13.63
CA ASP A 57 -11.83 -3.35 -12.57
C ASP A 57 -11.34 -4.26 -11.42
N MET A 58 -11.08 -3.63 -10.27
CA MET A 58 -10.62 -4.30 -9.06
C MET A 58 -11.74 -5.04 -8.30
N ASN A 59 -12.99 -4.95 -8.75
CA ASN A 59 -14.10 -5.74 -8.21
C ASN A 59 -14.19 -7.14 -8.88
N THR A 60 -13.27 -7.46 -9.78
CA THR A 60 -13.14 -8.82 -10.32
C THR A 60 -12.75 -9.73 -9.15
N GLY A 61 -13.71 -10.52 -8.64
CA GLY A 61 -13.49 -11.52 -7.59
C GLY A 61 -12.17 -12.24 -7.85
N GLY A 62 -11.25 -12.18 -6.89
CA GLY A 62 -9.86 -12.55 -7.11
C GLY A 62 -9.68 -14.03 -7.48
N VAL A 63 -8.49 -14.57 -7.25
CA VAL A 63 -8.16 -15.97 -7.64
C VAL A 63 -9.14 -17.03 -7.08
N CYS A 64 -9.93 -16.71 -6.06
CA CYS A 64 -10.88 -17.62 -5.44
C CYS A 64 -12.37 -17.35 -5.75
N GLY A 65 -12.72 -16.33 -6.55
CA GLY A 65 -14.12 -15.97 -6.85
C GLY A 65 -14.83 -15.29 -5.68
#